data_AF-A0A914SEE7-F1
#
_entry.id   AF-A0A914SEE7-F1
#
_cell.length_a   1.000
_cell.length_b   1.000
_cell.length_c   1.000
_cell.angle_alpha   90.00
_cell.angle_beta   90.00
_cell.angle_gamma   90.00
#
_symmetry.space_group_name_H-M   'P 1'
#
loop_
_entity.id
_entity.type
_entity.pdbx_description
1 polymer ?
#
loop_
_entity_poly.entity_id
_entity_poly.type
_entity_poly.pdbx_seq_one_letter_code
_entity_poly.pdbx_strand_id
1 'polypeptide(L)'
;MPVKNATKRDPRIHVAYLTTSSEGFSMMEQGTVRGNKLTFHLKQFLRRTFDVGSTGVDLDIREFERQFELLGFRHMVMKVRAETALGIEGFTANYRKIMP
;
A
#
# COMPACT_ATOMS: atom_id res chain seq x y z
N MET A 1 10.71 11.41 -35.26
CA MET A 1 10.68 10.13 -34.51
C MET A 1 9.32 10.01 -33.83
N PRO A 2 8.49 9.00 -34.13
CA PRO A 2 7.22 8.82 -33.42
C PRO A 2 7.53 8.23 -32.04
N VAL A 3 7.17 8.95 -30.98
CA VAL A 3 7.35 8.51 -29.60
C VAL A 3 6.44 7.31 -29.35
N LYS A 4 7.04 6.16 -29.08
CA LYS A 4 6.38 4.85 -28.90
C LYS A 4 5.73 4.71 -27.50
N ASN A 5 5.02 5.75 -27.04
CA ASN A 5 4.25 5.72 -25.79
C ASN A 5 2.74 5.82 -26.08
N ALA A 6 2.23 4.88 -26.88
CA ALA A 6 0.81 4.56 -26.85
C ALA A 6 0.57 3.63 -25.66
N THR A 7 0.53 4.20 -24.45
CA THR A 7 0.03 3.47 -23.29
C THR A 7 -1.42 3.05 -23.62
N LYS A 8 -1.65 1.78 -23.97
CA LYS A 8 -2.98 1.25 -24.35
C LYS A 8 -4.03 1.41 -23.24
N ARG A 9 -3.59 1.73 -22.02
CA ARG A 9 -4.40 1.97 -20.82
C ARG A 9 -4.18 3.38 -20.34
N ASP A 10 -5.26 4.04 -19.92
CA ASP A 10 -5.21 5.36 -19.30
C ASP A 10 -4.22 5.34 -18.12
N PRO A 11 -3.10 6.07 -18.17
CA PRO A 11 -2.06 6.02 -17.13
C PRO A 11 -2.57 6.53 -15.78
N ARG A 12 -3.69 7.27 -15.74
CA ARG A 12 -4.32 7.76 -14.50
C ARG A 12 -4.82 6.64 -13.59
N ILE A 13 -4.90 5.40 -14.09
CA ILE A 13 -5.26 4.27 -13.25
C ILE A 13 -4.12 3.85 -12.33
N HIS A 14 -2.86 4.16 -12.66
CA HIS A 14 -1.71 3.72 -11.88
C HIS A 14 -1.42 4.70 -10.74
N VAL A 15 -1.28 4.17 -9.54
CA VAL A 15 -0.99 4.95 -8.33
C VAL A 15 0.19 4.34 -7.60
N ALA A 16 1.09 5.19 -7.13
CA ALA A 16 2.16 4.83 -6.21
C ALA A 16 1.81 5.35 -4.81
N TYR A 17 2.10 4.56 -3.79
CA TYR A 17 1.88 4.91 -2.39
C TYR A 17 3.19 4.72 -1.61
N LEU A 18 3.67 5.81 -1.02
CA LEU A 18 4.91 5.86 -0.25
C LEU A 18 4.54 6.07 1.21
N THR A 19 4.91 5.11 2.07
CA THR A 19 4.65 5.19 3.51
C THR A 19 5.93 4.99 4.29
N THR A 20 6.11 5.81 5.32
CA THR A 20 7.18 5.62 6.30
C THR A 20 6.53 5.36 7.66
N SER A 21 6.88 4.24 8.26
CA SER A 21 6.45 3.84 9.60
C SER A 21 7.36 4.45 10.66
N SER A 22 6.78 4.72 11.83
CA SER A 22 7.52 5.06 13.04
C SER A 22 8.47 3.95 13.48
N GLU A 23 8.18 2.70 13.10
CA GLU A 23 9.04 1.52 13.34
C GLU A 23 10.34 1.53 12.52
N GLY A 24 10.61 2.58 11.74
CA GLY A 24 11.86 2.71 11.01
C GLY A 24 11.86 2.05 9.63
N PHE A 25 10.69 1.78 9.04
CA PHE A 25 10.57 1.19 7.70
C PHE A 25 9.92 2.15 6.72
N SER A 26 10.43 2.19 5.49
CA SER A 26 9.79 2.86 4.36
C SER A 26 9.35 1.84 3.33
N MET A 27 8.13 1.98 2.83
CA MET A 27 7.51 1.07 1.87
C MET A 27 7.09 1.86 0.63
N MET A 28 7.36 1.28 -0.52
CA MET A 28 6.86 1.72 -1.82
C MET A 28 5.89 0.66 -2.32
N GLU A 29 4.63 1.05 -2.45
CA GLU A 29 3.57 0.24 -3.01
C GLU A 29 3.16 0.84 -4.36
N GLN A 30 2.78 -0.02 -5.29
CA GLN A 30 2.23 0.40 -6.58
C GLN A 30 0.96 -0.39 -6.85
N GLY A 31 -0.03 0.25 -7.45
CA GLY A 31 -1.16 -0.49 -7.96
C GLY A 31 -2.09 0.35 -8.80
N THR A 32 -3.38 0.06 -8.68
CA THR A 32 -4.38 0.66 -9.57
C THR A 32 -5.66 1.08 -8.88
N VAL A 33 -6.33 2.06 -9.49
CA VAL A 33 -7.68 2.49 -9.16
C VAL A 33 -8.67 1.83 -10.09
N ARG A 34 -9.73 1.23 -9.54
CA ARG A 34 -10.88 0.73 -10.30
C ARG A 34 -12.17 1.06 -9.56
N GLY A 35 -12.95 2.00 -10.11
CA GLY A 35 -14.19 2.44 -9.48
C GLY A 35 -13.94 3.08 -8.11
N ASN A 36 -14.59 2.55 -7.08
CA ASN A 36 -14.47 2.97 -5.68
C ASN A 36 -13.34 2.27 -4.91
N LYS A 37 -12.50 1.48 -5.60
CA LYS A 37 -11.47 0.64 -5.00
C LYS A 37 -10.06 1.00 -5.48
N LEU A 38 -9.15 1.13 -4.53
CA LEU A 38 -7.70 1.16 -4.74
C LEU A 38 -7.12 -0.19 -4.33
N THR A 39 -6.22 -0.74 -5.13
CA THR A 39 -5.46 -1.96 -4.79
C THR A 39 -3.99 -1.68 -5.04
N PHE A 40 -3.16 -1.96 -4.06
CA PHE A 40 -1.72 -1.74 -4.05
C PHE A 40 -0.99 -3.04 -3.73
N HIS A 41 0.15 -3.23 -4.37
CA HIS A 41 1.08 -4.31 -4.08
C HIS A 41 2.45 -3.73 -3.75
N LEU A 42 3.15 -4.38 -2.84
CA LEU A 42 4.50 -4.01 -2.48
C LEU A 42 5.44 -4.09 -3.70
N LYS A 43 6.24 -3.05 -3.88
CA LYS A 43 7.35 -3.02 -4.86
C LYS A 43 8.69 -3.11 -4.17
N GLN A 44 8.86 -2.35 -3.12
CA GLN A 44 10.10 -2.32 -2.35
C GLN A 44 9.80 -1.88 -0.93
N PHE A 45 10.53 -2.43 0.03
CA PHE A 45 10.63 -1.86 1.37
C PHE A 45 12.10 -1.69 1.73
N LEU A 46 12.36 -0.71 2.58
CA LEU A 46 13.70 -0.33 3.03
C LEU A 46 13.65 -0.11 4.53
N ARG A 47 14.57 -0.74 5.25
CA ARG A 47 14.87 -0.39 6.64
C ARG A 47 15.65 0.92 6.65
N ARG A 48 15.23 1.88 7.46
CA ARG A 48 15.98 3.14 7.66
C ARG A 48 17.24 2.84 8.45
N THR A 49 18.32 3.53 8.10
CA THR A 49 19.68 3.29 8.60
C THR A 49 20.01 3.98 9.92
N PHE A 50 19.10 4.77 10.49
CA PHE A 50 19.34 5.53 11.72
C PHE A 50 18.45 5.03 12.86
N ASP A 51 19.10 4.79 14.00
CA ASP A 51 18.53 4.22 15.22
C ASP A 51 17.43 5.09 15.80
N VAL A 52 16.19 4.80 15.42
CA VAL A 52 15.02 5.19 16.18
C VAL A 52 14.23 3.92 16.46
N GLY A 53 14.45 3.34 17.64
CA GLY A 53 13.56 2.34 18.22
C GLY A 53 13.48 0.98 17.52
N SER A 54 14.50 0.53 16.76
CA SER A 54 14.47 -0.85 16.26
C SER A 54 14.67 -1.79 17.44
N THR A 55 13.58 -2.33 17.97
CA THR A 55 13.52 -3.35 19.04
C THR A 55 14.07 -4.71 18.58
N GLY A 56 14.97 -4.73 17.60
CA GLY A 56 15.50 -5.94 16.97
C GLY A 56 14.51 -6.63 16.01
N VAL A 57 13.43 -5.97 15.62
CA VAL A 57 12.43 -6.54 14.70
C VAL A 57 12.93 -6.42 13.26
N ASP A 58 13.32 -7.55 12.67
CA ASP A 58 13.54 -7.67 11.24
C ASP A 58 12.20 -8.04 10.56
N LEU A 59 11.69 -7.11 9.75
CA LEU A 59 10.52 -7.37 8.92
C LEU A 59 10.91 -8.23 7.72
N ASP A 60 10.40 -9.46 7.70
CA ASP A 60 10.47 -10.35 6.54
C ASP A 60 9.10 -10.42 5.84
N ILE A 61 8.88 -9.48 4.92
CA ILE A 61 7.69 -9.43 4.07
C ILE A 61 8.05 -9.97 2.68
N ARG A 62 7.38 -11.05 2.27
CA ARG A 62 7.48 -11.65 0.94
C ARG A 62 6.47 -11.04 -0.02
N GLU A 63 5.21 -10.96 0.43
CA GLU A 63 4.14 -10.30 -0.31
C GLU A 63 3.39 -9.35 0.62
N PHE A 64 2.93 -8.23 0.06
CA PHE A 64 2.05 -7.33 0.78
C PHE A 64 1.07 -6.69 -0.20
N GLU A 65 -0.20 -6.74 0.16
CA GLU A 65 -1.30 -6.16 -0.57
C GLU A 65 -2.13 -5.27 0.34
N ARG A 66 -2.43 -4.07 -0.14
CA ARG A 66 -3.32 -3.12 0.53
C ARG A 66 -4.47 -2.75 -0.39
N GLN A 67 -5.67 -2.76 0.16
CA GLN A 67 -6.87 -2.33 -0.53
C GLN A 67 -7.57 -1.25 0.26
N PHE A 68 -8.02 -0.20 -0.43
CA PHE A 68 -8.99 0.74 0.10
C PHE A 68 -10.26 0.66 -0.73
N GLU A 69 -11.41 0.61 -0.08
CA GLU A 69 -12.71 0.57 -0.74
C GLU A 69 -13.66 1.57 -0.09
N LEU A 70 -14.20 2.49 -0.88
CA LEU A 70 -15.27 3.37 -0.43
C LEU A 70 -16.60 2.61 -0.51
N LEU A 71 -17.18 2.27 0.64
CA LEU A 71 -18.50 1.62 0.71
C LEU A 71 -19.66 2.62 0.46
N GLY A 72 -19.34 3.91 0.50
CA GLY A 72 -20.27 5.02 0.23
C GLY A 72 -19.62 6.35 0.56
N PHE A 73 -20.39 7.43 0.57
CA PHE A 73 -19.86 8.80 0.80
C PHE A 73 -19.20 8.99 2.18
N ARG A 74 -19.58 8.19 3.17
CA ARG A 74 -19.15 8.35 4.57
C ARG A 74 -18.31 7.19 5.12
N HIS A 75 -18.17 6.10 4.39
CA HIS A 75 -17.57 4.88 4.90
C HIS A 75 -16.50 4.36 3.95
N MET A 76 -15.35 3.99 4.53
CA MET A 76 -14.24 3.38 3.82
C MET A 76 -13.75 2.17 4.61
N VAL A 77 -13.33 1.12 3.91
CA VAL A 77 -12.63 -0.01 4.51
C VAL A 77 -11.23 -0.08 3.94
N MET A 78 -10.25 -0.28 4.82
CA MET A 78 -8.90 -0.67 4.43
C MET A 78 -8.70 -2.14 4.80
N LYS A 79 -8.16 -2.91 3.87
CA LYS A 79 -7.69 -4.28 4.12
C LYS A 79 -6.22 -4.36 3.76
N VAL A 80 -5.45 -5.02 4.61
CA VAL A 80 -4.04 -5.33 4.39
C VAL A 80 -3.87 -6.82 4.53
N ARG A 81 -3.08 -7.41 3.66
CA ARG A 81 -2.62 -8.79 3.75
C ARG A 81 -1.12 -8.81 3.53
N ALA A 82 -0.39 -9.50 4.40
CA ALA A 82 1.04 -9.71 4.26
C ALA A 82 1.35 -11.21 4.32
N GLU A 83 2.29 -11.65 3.49
CA GLU A 83 2.92 -12.96 3.61
C GLU A 83 4.33 -12.77 4.15
N THR A 84 4.65 -13.49 5.22
CA THR A 84 5.96 -13.50 5.88
C THR A 84 6.55 -14.91 5.85
N ALA A 85 7.77 -15.08 6.36
CA ALA A 85 8.31 -16.43 6.57
C ALA A 85 7.49 -17.28 7.54
N LEU A 86 6.71 -16.67 8.44
CA LEU A 86 5.94 -17.37 9.47
C LEU A 86 4.52 -17.72 9.02
N GLY A 87 4.00 -17.02 8.00
CA GLY A 87 2.66 -17.28 7.46
C GLY A 87 2.01 -16.05 6.83
N ILE A 88 0.69 -16.12 6.69
CA ILE A 88 -0.11 -15.03 6.13
C ILE A 88 -0.83 -14.32 7.26
N GLU A 89 -0.65 -13.00 7.33
CA GLU A 89 -1.35 -12.13 8.27
C GLU A 89 -2.26 -11.16 7.53
N GLY A 90 -3.34 -10.75 8.19
CA GLY A 90 -4.32 -9.85 7.64
C GLY A 90 -4.83 -8.84 8.67
N PHE A 91 -5.05 -7.62 8.22
CA PHE A 91 -5.60 -6.55 9.04
C PHE A 91 -6.72 -5.85 8.29
N THR A 92 -7.81 -5.53 8.99
CA THR A 92 -8.94 -4.78 8.43
C THR A 92 -9.29 -3.61 9.34
N ALA A 93 -9.41 -2.43 8.76
CA ALA A 93 -9.85 -1.22 9.44
C ALA A 93 -11.06 -0.61 8.73
N ASN A 94 -12.03 -0.15 9.52
CA ASN A 94 -13.22 0.55 9.05
C ASN A 94 -13.13 2.02 9.46
N TYR A 95 -13.32 2.92 8.50
CA TYR A 95 -13.22 4.36 8.68
C TYR A 95 -14.56 5.03 8.41
N ARG A 96 -14.88 6.04 9.22
CA ARG A 96 -16.02 6.94 9.02
C ARG A 96 -15.52 8.35 8.75
N LYS A 97 -16.03 8.99 7.69
CA LYS A 97 -15.75 10.40 7.38
C LYS A 97 -16.31 11.29 8.49
N ILE A 98 -15.45 12.08 9.13
CA ILE A 98 -15.83 12.99 10.24
C ILE A 98 -15.84 14.46 9.83
N MET A 99 -15.17 14.83 8.73
CA MET A 99 -15.11 16.19 8.21
C MET A 99 -15.47 16.21 6.71
N PRO A 100 -16.21 17.22 6.21
CA PRO A 100 -16.55 17.38 4.80
C PRO A 100 -15.36 17.43 3.85
#